data_AF-A0A1M5V156-F1
#
_entry.id   AF-A0A1M5V156-F1
#
_cell.length_a   1.000
_cell.length_b   1.000
_cell.length_c   1.000
_cell.angle_alpha   90.00
_cell.angle_beta   90.00
_cell.angle_gamma   90.00
#
_symmetry.space_group_name_H-M   'P 1'
#
loop_
_entity.id
_entity.type
_entity.pdbx_description
1 polymer ?
#
loop_
_entity_poly.entity_id
_entity_poly.type
_entity_poly.pdbx_seq_one_letter_code
_entity_poly.pdbx_strand_id
1 'polypeptide(L)' 'MKDLSRYRAMESLCRQSAVFHPHDSWRLLAQAEMWHHKAEDELAARSVQRDVAAPIDAVVGTEFQGRAARASRSLG' A
#
# COMPACT_ATOMS: atom_id res chain seq x y z
N MET A 1 -6.45 6.41 -2.42
CA MET A 1 -5.60 5.57 -3.31
C MET A 1 -4.95 6.36 -4.44
N LYS A 2 -5.59 7.42 -4.96
CA LYS A 2 -5.07 8.18 -6.10
C LYS A 2 -3.74 8.88 -5.78
N ASP A 3 -3.56 9.35 -4.54
CA ASP A 3 -2.37 10.10 -4.13
C ASP A 3 -1.13 9.21 -3.94
N LEU A 4 -1.27 8.05 -3.27
CA LEU A 4 -0.18 7.07 -3.14
C LEU A 4 0.34 6.61 -4.52
N SER A 5 -0.59 6.26 -5.43
CA SER A 5 -0.22 5.86 -6.80
C SER A 5 0.47 6.99 -7.56
N ARG A 6 0.01 8.23 -7.36
CA ARG A 6 0.64 9.41 -7.96
C ARG A 6 2.06 9.62 -7.42
N TYR A 7 2.27 9.54 -6.11
CA TYR A 7 3.59 9.72 -5.51
C TYR A 7 4.58 8.67 -5.99
N ARG A 8 4.18 7.40 -6.06
CA ARG A 8 5.02 6.32 -6.60
C ARG A 8 5.31 6.48 -8.09
N ALA A 9 4.34 6.95 -8.88
CA ALA A 9 4.57 7.26 -10.28
C ALA A 9 5.57 8.41 -10.46
N MET A 10 5.46 9.47 -9.67
CA MET A 10 6.38 10.60 -9.70
C MET A 10 7.80 10.22 -9.25
N GLU A 11 7.93 9.40 -8.19
CA GLU A 11 9.21 8.83 -7.76
C GLU A 11 9.88 8.05 -8.91
N SER A 12 9.12 7.17 -9.55
CA SER A 12 9.61 6.34 -10.66
C SER A 12 10.01 7.18 -11.87
N LEU A 13 9.23 8.22 -12.19
CA LEU A 13 9.52 9.13 -13.29
C LEU A 13 10.82 9.90 -13.02
N CYS A 14 11.00 10.46 -11.82
CA CYS A 14 12.22 11.18 -11.45
C CYS A 14 13.48 10.30 -11.58
N ARG A 15 13.42 9.04 -11.14
CA ARG A 15 14.54 8.09 -11.28
C ARG A 15 14.85 7.76 -12.74
N GLN A 16 13.83 7.57 -13.57
CA GLN A 16 14.01 7.33 -15.00
C GLN A 16 14.61 8.56 -15.69
N SER A 17 14.11 9.75 -15.40
CA SER A 17 14.64 11.00 -15.95
C SER A 17 16.11 11.24 -15.56
N ALA A 18 16.53 10.84 -14.36
CA ALA A 18 17.91 10.99 -13.91
C ALA A 18 18.92 10.21 -14.78
N VAL A 19 18.49 9.13 -15.44
CA VAL A 19 19.32 8.37 -16.39
C VAL A 19 19.57 9.15 -17.68
N PHE A 20 18.55 9.88 -18.15
CA PHE A 20 18.61 10.63 -19.40
C PHE A 20 19.16 12.06 -19.24
N HIS A 21 19.23 12.57 -18.02
CA HIS A 21 19.71 13.93 -17.72
C HIS A 21 20.86 13.93 -16.69
N PRO A 22 22.09 13.54 -17.08
CA PRO A 22 23.21 13.38 -16.15
C PRO A 22 23.55 14.64 -15.35
N HIS A 23 23.47 15.82 -15.99
CA HIS A 23 23.75 17.11 -15.34
C HIS A 23 22.75 17.47 -14.24
N ASP A 24 21.49 17.04 -14.39
CA ASP A 24 20.40 17.27 -13.44
C ASP A 24 20.10 16.04 -12.57
N SER A 25 20.87 14.97 -12.73
CA SER A 25 20.62 13.67 -12.10
C SER A 25 20.53 13.78 -10.58
N TRP A 26 21.44 14.55 -9.96
CA TRP A 26 21.42 14.80 -8.52
C TRP A 26 20.10 15.44 -8.04
N ARG A 27 19.58 16.42 -8.78
CA ARG A 27 18.33 17.12 -8.46
C ARG A 27 17.13 16.20 -8.64
N LEU A 28 17.13 15.40 -9.71
CA LEU A 28 16.06 14.44 -10.00
C LEU A 28 16.03 13.30 -8.98
N LEU A 29 17.18 12.83 -8.51
CA LEU A 29 17.27 11.83 -7.45
C LEU A 29 16.78 12.38 -6.11
N ALA A 30 17.16 13.61 -5.75
CA ALA A 30 16.62 14.28 -4.56
C ALA A 30 15.10 14.46 -4.64
N GLN A 31 14.58 14.80 -5.82
CA GLN A 31 13.13 14.90 -6.03
C GLN A 31 12.44 13.53 -5.92
N ALA A 32 13.07 12.45 -6.41
CA ALA A 32 12.56 11.10 -6.25
C ALA A 32 12.47 10.71 -4.77
N GLU A 33 13.48 11.03 -3.97
CA GLU A 33 13.49 10.77 -2.54
C GLU A 33 12.40 11.54 -1.80
N MET A 34 12.15 12.81 -2.14
CA MET A 34 11.01 13.56 -1.61
C MET A 34 9.67 12.87 -1.92
N TRP A 35 9.46 12.37 -3.14
CA TRP A 35 8.22 11.66 -3.50
C TRP A 35 8.09 10.33 -2.78
N HIS A 36 9.20 9.62 -2.56
CA HIS A 36 9.24 8.40 -1.76
C HIS A 36 8.74 8.66 -0.34
N HIS A 37 9.27 9.68 0.33
CA HIS A 37 8.87 10.03 1.69
C HIS A 37 7.39 10.43 1.77
N LYS A 38 6.88 11.22 0.80
CA LYS A 38 5.44 11.53 0.74
C LYS A 38 4.55 10.29 0.59
N ALA A 39 5.02 9.27 -0.12
CA ALA A 39 4.30 8.01 -0.26
C ALA A 39 4.31 7.19 1.05
N GLU A 40 5.45 7.16 1.75
CA GLU A 40 5.57 6.53 3.07
C GLU A 40 4.68 7.23 4.11
N ASP A 41 4.68 8.56 4.15
CA ASP A 41 3.84 9.36 5.05
C ASP A 41 2.34 9.08 4.83
N GLU A 42 1.90 9.05 3.56
CA GLU A 42 0.52 8.73 3.19
C GLU A 42 0.15 7.28 3.57
N LEU A 43 1.09 6.34 3.41
CA LEU A 43 0.89 4.95 3.79
C LEU A 43 0.76 4.82 5.31
N ALA A 44 1.61 5.50 6.08
CA ALA A 44 1.59 5.51 7.54
C ALA A 44 0.33 6.20 8.10
N ALA A 45 -0.06 7.35 7.55
CA ALA A 45 -1.30 8.01 7.94
C ALA A 45 -2.52 7.10 7.73
N ARG A 46 -2.53 6.35 6.63
CA ARG A 46 -3.63 5.44 6.31
C ARG A 46 -3.61 4.16 7.15
N SER A 47 -2.46 3.62 7.51
CA SER A 47 -2.41 2.48 8.43
C SER A 47 -2.98 2.88 9.78
N VAL A 48 -2.58 4.05 10.32
CA VAL A 48 -3.15 4.60 11.55
C VAL A 48 -4.66 4.78 11.44
N GLN A 49 -5.15 5.36 10.34
CA GLN A 49 -6.60 5.54 10.16
C GLN A 49 -7.35 4.21 10.09
N ARG A 50 -6.80 3.18 9.45
CA ARG A 50 -7.39 1.85 9.42
C ARG A 50 -7.40 1.20 10.80
N ASP A 51 -6.34 1.37 11.57
CA ASP A 51 -6.21 0.78 12.91
C ASP A 51 -7.18 1.47 13.89
N VAL A 52 -7.41 2.78 13.75
CA VAL A 52 -8.43 3.54 14.52
C VAL A 52 -9.86 3.20 14.07
N ALA A 53 -10.07 2.88 12.79
CA ALA A 53 -11.38 2.52 12.24
C ALA A 53 -11.75 1.04 12.44
N ALA A 54 -10.83 0.20 12.91
CA ALA A 54 -11.15 -1.16 13.33
C ALA A 54 -12.00 -1.08 14.61
N PRO A 55 -13.26 -1.55 14.59
CA PRO A 55 -14.07 -1.52 15.79
C PRO A 55 -13.41 -2.44 16.81
N ILE A 56 -13.18 -1.89 18.00
CA ILE A 56 -12.61 -2.59 19.16
C ILE A 56 -13.47 -3.82 19.53
N ASP A 57 -14.72 -3.87 19.07
CA ASP A 57 -15.66 -5.00 19.19
C ASP A 57 -15.32 -6.21 18.30
N ALA A 58 -14.44 -6.10 17.30
CA ALA A 58 -14.03 -7.24 16.47
C ALA A 58 -12.94 -8.11 17.12
N VAL A 59 -12.30 -7.64 18.20
CA VAL A 59 -11.27 -8.39 18.93
C VAL A 59 -11.87 -9.41 19.91
N VAL A 60 -13.16 -9.27 20.26
CA VAL A 60 -13.90 -10.27 21.04
C VAL A 60 -14.78 -11.09 20.09
N GLY A 61 -14.23 -12.18 19.56
CA GLY A 61 -15.04 -13.15 18.81
C GLY A 61 -14.34 -13.80 17.63
N THR A 62 -13.07 -14.18 17.74
CA THR A 62 -12.52 -15.20 16.84
C THR A 62 -12.45 -16.53 17.60
N GLU A 63 -13.62 -17.03 18.01
CA GLU A 63 -13.75 -18.39 18.50
C GLU A 63 -14.11 -19.30 17.31
N PHE A 64 -13.12 -20.11 16.93
CA PHE A 64 -13.26 -21.46 16.37
C PHE A 64 -14.25 -21.62 15.20
N GLN A 65 -13.81 -21.29 13.98
CA GLN A 65 -14.50 -21.77 12.77
C GLN A 65 -14.14 -23.25 12.51
N GLY A 66 -14.56 -24.10 13.43
CA GLY A 66 -14.72 -25.52 13.19
C GLY A 66 -16.12 -25.76 12.61
N ARG A 67 -16.21 -26.01 11.30
CA ARG A 67 -17.22 -26.95 10.77
C ARG A 67 -16.83 -27.51 9.41
N ALA A 68 -16.25 -28.70 9.47
CA ALA A 68 -16.32 -29.67 8.40
C ALA A 68 -17.79 -29.89 7.96
N ALA A 69 -18.01 -29.97 6.65
CA ALA A 69 -18.86 -30.95 5.96
C ALA A 69 -19.46 -30.36 4.67
N ARG A 70 -18.91 -30.75 3.52
CA ARG A 70 -19.75 -31.02 2.35
C ARG A 70 -19.19 -32.19 1.54
N ALA A 71 -19.23 -33.38 2.15
CA ALA A 71 -19.39 -34.61 1.40
C ALA A 71 -20.89 -34.84 1.22
N SER A 72 -21.38 -34.77 -0.02
CA SER A 72 -22.38 -35.71 -0.59
C SER A 72 -23.05 -35.16 -1.84
N ARG A 73 -22.90 -35.95 -2.91
CA ARG A 73 -23.93 -36.38 -3.88
C ARG A 73 -24.43 -35.38 -4.93
N SER A 74 -24.14 -35.73 -6.19
CA SER A 74 -25.15 -35.84 -7.24
C SER A 74 -24.60 -36.74 -8.36
N LEU A 75 -24.92 -38.03 -8.27
CA LEU A 75 -25.05 -38.88 -9.46
C LEU A 75 -26.37 -38.48 -10.13
N GLY A 76 -26.30 -38.14 -11.41
CA GLY A 76 -27.42 -37.90 -12.30
C GLY A 76 -26.92 -37.99 -13.73
#